data_AF-A0A139MP28-F1
#
_entry.id   AF-A0A139MP28-F1
#
_cell.length_a   1.000
_cell.length_b   1.000
_cell.length_c   1.000
_cell.angle_alpha   90.00
_cell.angle_beta   90.00
_cell.angle_gamma   90.00
#
_symmetry.space_group_name_H-M   'P 1'
#
loop_
_entity.id
_entity.type
_entity.pdbx_description
1 polymer ?
#
loop_
_entity_poly.entity_id
_entity_poly.type
_entity_poly.pdbx_seq_one_letter_code
_entity_poly.pdbx_strand_id
1 'polypeptide(L)'
;MKAFETKDAVANGADEIDMVINIGQLKSGQYDAVEADIRAVVEASGDKLVKVIIETCLLTDDEKVKACQLAVASGADYVKTSTGFSTAGANIADVTLMRKTVGPNIGVKAAGGTRSYADAEAFIKAGATRIGTSAGVAIVNGETANSSY
;
A
#
# COMPACT_ATOMS: atom_id res chain seq x y z
N MET A 1 7.52 -17.79 4.64
CA MET A 1 6.69 -17.87 3.41
C MET A 1 6.84 -16.61 2.57
N LYS A 2 6.49 -15.41 3.06
CA LYS A 2 6.58 -14.16 2.26
C LYS A 2 7.95 -13.89 1.63
N ALA A 3 9.02 -13.93 2.41
CA ALA A 3 10.38 -13.73 1.90
C ALA A 3 10.79 -14.77 0.81
N PHE A 4 10.25 -15.99 0.87
CA PHE A 4 10.51 -16.99 -0.17
C PHE A 4 9.77 -16.64 -1.47
N GLU A 5 8.49 -16.28 -1.36
CA GLU A 5 7.68 -15.82 -2.50
C GLU A 5 8.26 -14.55 -3.13
N THR A 6 8.78 -13.63 -2.32
CA THR A 6 9.51 -12.44 -2.81
C THR A 6 10.72 -12.83 -3.67
N LYS A 7 11.57 -13.75 -3.19
CA LYS A 7 12.74 -14.19 -3.96
C LYS A 7 12.33 -14.88 -5.27
N ASP A 8 11.29 -15.70 -5.22
CA ASP A 8 10.77 -16.37 -6.40
C ASP A 8 10.20 -15.35 -7.41
N ALA A 9 9.39 -14.40 -6.97
CA ALA A 9 8.85 -13.34 -7.82
C ALA A 9 9.95 -12.49 -8.46
N VAL A 10 10.98 -12.11 -7.70
CA VAL A 10 12.14 -11.36 -8.22
C VAL A 10 12.94 -12.20 -9.21
N ALA A 11 13.16 -13.49 -8.95
CA ALA A 11 13.82 -14.40 -9.89
C ALA A 11 13.02 -14.57 -11.20
N ASN A 12 11.69 -14.47 -11.12
CA ASN A 12 10.77 -14.47 -12.25
C ASN A 12 10.61 -13.10 -12.94
N GLY A 13 11.41 -12.10 -12.56
CA GLY A 13 11.49 -10.81 -13.25
C GLY A 13 10.57 -9.71 -12.69
N ALA A 14 10.03 -9.86 -11.49
CA ALA A 14 9.29 -8.79 -10.85
C ALA A 14 10.21 -7.60 -10.49
N ASP A 15 9.80 -6.39 -10.90
CA ASP A 15 10.50 -5.15 -10.54
C ASP A 15 10.04 -4.54 -9.23
N GLU A 16 8.84 -4.90 -8.77
CA GLU A 16 8.25 -4.37 -7.56
C GLU A 16 7.39 -5.43 -6.86
N ILE A 17 7.32 -5.34 -5.53
CA ILE A 17 6.56 -6.25 -4.67
C ILE A 17 5.57 -5.44 -3.83
N ASP A 18 4.30 -5.80 -3.88
CA ASP A 18 3.27 -5.25 -2.99
C ASP A 18 2.91 -6.33 -1.94
N MET A 19 3.46 -6.26 -0.74
CA MET A 19 3.16 -7.21 0.34
C MET A 19 1.99 -6.73 1.20
N VAL A 20 1.32 -7.64 1.92
CA VAL A 20 0.31 -7.30 2.94
C VAL A 20 0.90 -7.52 4.33
N ILE A 21 0.70 -6.59 5.27
CA ILE A 21 1.14 -6.76 6.67
C ILE A 21 0.36 -7.88 7.39
N ASN A 22 0.90 -8.38 8.49
CA ASN A 22 0.10 -9.20 9.41
C ASN A 22 -0.81 -8.32 10.27
N ILE A 23 -2.06 -8.16 9.83
CA ILE A 23 -3.07 -7.31 10.47
C ILE A 23 -3.39 -7.79 11.88
N GLY A 24 -3.52 -9.11 12.09
CA GLY A 24 -3.82 -9.68 13.41
C GLY A 24 -2.73 -9.39 14.44
N GLN A 25 -1.46 -9.49 14.04
CA GLN A 25 -0.31 -9.15 14.88
C GLN A 25 -0.26 -7.65 15.20
N LEU A 26 -0.51 -6.79 14.20
CA LEU A 26 -0.57 -5.33 14.42
C LEU A 26 -1.64 -4.99 15.46
N LYS A 27 -2.86 -5.51 15.30
CA LYS A 27 -3.99 -5.28 16.23
C LYS A 27 -3.73 -5.81 17.64
N SER A 28 -2.90 -6.85 17.73
CA SER A 28 -2.51 -7.46 19.01
C SER A 28 -1.28 -6.79 19.64
N GLY A 29 -0.80 -5.67 19.08
CA GLY A 29 0.36 -4.93 19.60
C GLY A 29 1.71 -5.61 19.40
N GLN A 30 1.78 -6.66 18.56
CA GLN A 30 3.00 -7.42 18.28
C GLN A 30 3.86 -6.70 17.22
N TYR A 31 4.26 -5.46 17.50
CA TYR A 31 4.89 -4.58 16.51
C TYR A 31 6.24 -5.10 16.01
N ASP A 32 7.06 -5.67 16.89
CA ASP A 32 8.35 -6.26 16.49
C ASP A 32 8.18 -7.40 15.49
N ALA A 33 7.11 -8.20 15.63
CA ALA A 33 6.80 -9.28 14.69
C ALA A 33 6.34 -8.74 13.34
N VAL A 34 5.54 -7.66 13.33
CA VAL A 34 5.11 -6.98 12.10
C VAL A 34 6.30 -6.35 11.39
N GLU A 35 7.19 -5.68 12.12
CA GLU A 35 8.41 -5.08 11.56
C GLU A 35 9.33 -6.15 10.98
N ALA A 36 9.56 -7.25 11.71
CA ALA A 36 10.38 -8.36 11.22
C ALA A 36 9.80 -9.01 9.96
N ASP A 37 8.47 -9.15 9.87
CA ASP A 37 7.78 -9.67 8.68
C ASP A 37 7.96 -8.77 7.45
N ILE A 38 7.87 -7.44 7.63
CA ILE A 38 8.11 -6.47 6.55
C ILE A 38 9.59 -6.47 6.16
N ARG A 39 10.50 -6.37 7.13
CA ARG A 39 11.94 -6.34 6.91
C ARG A 39 12.43 -7.58 6.16
N ALA A 40 11.91 -8.76 6.48
CA ALA A 40 12.24 -9.99 5.77
C ALA A 40 11.84 -9.94 4.27
N VAL A 41 10.76 -9.24 3.91
CA VAL A 41 10.38 -9.02 2.50
C VAL A 41 11.29 -7.99 1.84
N VAL A 42 11.59 -6.89 2.52
CA VAL A 42 12.52 -5.86 2.01
C VAL A 42 13.89 -6.47 1.71
N GLU A 43 14.47 -7.22 2.65
CA GLU A 43 15.76 -7.90 2.44
C GLU A 43 15.71 -8.95 1.32
N ALA A 44 14.60 -9.68 1.22
CA ALA A 44 14.40 -10.68 0.17
C ALA A 44 14.25 -10.07 -1.24
N SER A 45 13.80 -8.81 -1.32
CA SER A 45 13.58 -8.11 -2.59
C SER A 45 14.85 -7.55 -3.23
N GLY A 46 15.96 -7.46 -2.48
CA GLY A 46 17.21 -6.91 -2.98
C GLY A 46 17.10 -5.40 -3.26
N ASP A 47 17.26 -5.02 -4.52
CA ASP A 47 17.15 -3.64 -5.01
C ASP A 47 15.76 -3.28 -5.57
N LYS A 48 14.80 -4.21 -5.51
CA LYS A 48 13.44 -4.03 -6.03
C LYS A 48 12.56 -3.26 -5.05
N LEU A 49 11.62 -2.49 -5.59
CA LEU A 49 10.75 -1.64 -4.77
C LEU A 49 9.74 -2.48 -3.96
N VAL A 50 9.63 -2.20 -2.67
CA VAL A 50 8.65 -2.84 -1.78
C VAL A 50 7.58 -1.86 -1.33
N LYS A 51 6.32 -2.27 -1.49
CA LYS A 51 5.14 -1.53 -1.04
C LYS A 51 4.41 -2.34 0.01
N VAL A 52 4.07 -1.69 1.12
CA VAL A 52 3.43 -2.33 2.26
C VAL A 52 1.95 -1.97 2.28
N ILE A 53 1.10 -2.93 1.93
CA ILE A 53 -0.36 -2.83 2.05
C ILE A 53 -0.75 -2.96 3.52
N ILE A 54 -1.34 -1.91 4.08
CA ILE A 54 -1.76 -1.89 5.49
C ILE A 54 -3.23 -2.29 5.68
N GLU A 55 -4.01 -2.35 4.60
CA GLU A 55 -5.44 -2.66 4.58
C GLU A 55 -6.26 -1.73 5.50
N THR A 56 -6.29 -0.46 5.14
CA THR A 56 -6.79 0.63 6.00
C THR A 56 -8.21 0.44 6.51
N CYS A 57 -9.08 -0.26 5.76
CA CYS A 57 -10.47 -0.49 6.15
C CYS A 57 -10.64 -1.38 7.38
N LEU A 58 -9.58 -2.05 7.83
CA LEU A 58 -9.57 -2.89 9.03
C LEU A 58 -8.89 -2.23 10.23
N LEU A 59 -8.31 -1.04 10.04
CA LEU A 59 -7.45 -0.39 11.03
C LEU A 59 -8.07 0.90 11.57
N THR A 60 -7.81 1.19 12.85
CA THR A 60 -8.00 2.53 13.41
C THR A 60 -6.93 3.49 12.90
N ASP A 61 -7.12 4.80 13.09
CA ASP A 61 -6.12 5.78 12.64
C ASP A 61 -4.77 5.61 13.36
N ASP A 62 -4.77 5.28 14.65
CA ASP A 62 -3.54 4.99 15.39
C ASP A 62 -2.84 3.74 14.85
N GLU A 63 -3.59 2.69 14.49
CA GLU A 63 -3.05 1.48 13.87
C GLU A 63 -2.49 1.77 12.47
N LYS A 64 -3.14 2.62 11.67
CA LYS A 64 -2.64 3.06 10.35
C LYS A 64 -1.31 3.82 10.50
N VAL A 65 -1.24 4.75 11.45
CA VAL A 65 -0.01 5.49 11.77
C VAL A 65 1.10 4.52 12.17
N LYS A 66 0.80 3.59 13.08
CA LYS A 66 1.78 2.59 13.53
C LYS A 66 2.25 1.71 12.38
N ALA A 67 1.35 1.18 11.55
CA ALA A 67 1.71 0.36 10.40
C ALA A 67 2.63 1.11 9.41
N CYS A 68 2.34 2.38 9.15
CA CYS A 68 3.19 3.23 8.32
C CYS A 68 4.58 3.41 8.94
N GLN A 69 4.67 3.68 10.24
CA GLN A 69 5.97 3.81 10.94
C GLN A 69 6.81 2.53 10.84
N LEU A 70 6.18 1.36 11.03
CA LEU A 70 6.87 0.07 10.93
C LEU A 70 7.35 -0.21 9.49
N ALA A 71 6.55 0.16 8.48
CA ALA A 71 6.96 0.06 7.08
C ALA A 71 8.20 0.92 6.79
N VAL A 72 8.22 2.18 7.26
CA VAL A 72 9.38 3.07 7.12
C VAL A 72 10.60 2.53 7.87
N ALA A 73 10.44 2.07 9.11
CA ALA A 73 11.52 1.51 9.91
C ALA A 73 12.14 0.24 9.30
N SER A 74 11.32 -0.52 8.56
CA SER A 74 11.73 -1.73 7.85
C SER A 74 12.44 -1.45 6.51
N GLY A 75 12.46 -0.20 6.06
CA GLY A 75 13.09 0.20 4.78
C GLY A 75 12.20 0.01 3.55
N ALA A 76 10.88 -0.08 3.71
CA ALA A 76 9.98 -0.15 2.56
C ALA A 76 9.90 1.19 1.81
N ASP A 77 9.77 1.14 0.49
CA ASP A 77 9.72 2.32 -0.39
C ASP A 77 8.35 2.98 -0.43
N TYR A 78 7.29 2.20 -0.20
CA TYR A 78 5.90 2.66 -0.25
C TYR A 78 5.07 2.09 0.89
N VAL A 79 4.05 2.85 1.28
CA VAL A 79 2.84 2.34 1.94
C VAL A 79 1.67 2.35 0.96
N LYS A 80 0.81 1.33 1.03
CA LYS A 80 -0.35 1.14 0.16
C LYS A 80 -1.61 0.97 1.00
N THR A 81 -2.71 1.57 0.56
CA THR A 81 -3.97 1.57 1.32
C THR A 81 -4.57 0.18 1.47
N SER A 82 -4.92 -0.47 0.34
CA SER A 82 -5.83 -1.61 0.34
C SER A 82 -5.44 -2.70 -0.65
N THR A 83 -5.89 -3.92 -0.40
CA THR A 83 -5.76 -5.03 -1.37
C THR A 83 -6.79 -4.95 -2.49
N GLY A 84 -7.97 -4.40 -2.18
CA GLY A 84 -9.15 -4.45 -3.06
C GLY A 84 -10.06 -5.67 -2.82
N PHE A 85 -9.73 -6.53 -1.85
CA PHE A 85 -10.48 -7.75 -1.52
C PHE A 85 -11.17 -7.70 -0.15
N SER A 86 -11.07 -6.58 0.56
CA SER A 86 -11.69 -6.36 1.87
C SER A 86 -12.94 -5.47 1.76
N THR A 87 -13.40 -4.93 2.87
CA THR A 87 -14.68 -4.22 3.00
C THR A 87 -14.70 -2.84 2.33
N ALA A 88 -13.55 -2.21 2.12
CA ALA A 88 -13.44 -0.93 1.41
C ALA A 88 -12.04 -0.73 0.78
N GLY A 89 -11.97 0.17 -0.20
CA GLY A 89 -10.72 0.61 -0.82
C GLY A 89 -10.12 1.86 -0.17
N ALA A 90 -9.31 2.59 -0.93
CA ALA A 90 -8.73 3.86 -0.54
C ALA A 90 -9.79 4.94 -0.31
N ASN A 91 -9.53 5.83 0.65
CA ASN A 91 -10.24 7.10 0.80
C ASN A 91 -9.23 8.25 1.05
N ILE A 92 -9.69 9.48 0.90
CA ILE A 92 -8.83 10.68 0.96
C ILE A 92 -8.22 10.89 2.36
N ALA A 93 -8.98 10.60 3.41
CA ALA A 93 -8.51 10.76 4.79
C ALA A 93 -7.35 9.82 5.09
N ASP A 94 -7.45 8.56 4.69
CA ASP A 94 -6.39 7.55 4.86
C ASP A 94 -5.12 7.95 4.11
N VAL A 95 -5.23 8.35 2.84
CA VAL A 95 -4.07 8.76 2.04
C VAL A 95 -3.38 9.98 2.66
N THR A 96 -4.15 10.96 3.13
CA THR A 96 -3.61 12.15 3.81
C THR A 96 -2.87 11.76 5.10
N LEU A 97 -3.47 10.88 5.91
CA LEU A 97 -2.88 10.39 7.14
C LEU A 97 -1.58 9.63 6.89
N MET A 98 -1.58 8.73 5.90
CA MET A 98 -0.41 7.95 5.50
C MET A 98 0.71 8.88 5.00
N ARG A 99 0.41 9.83 4.11
CA ARG A 99 1.38 10.82 3.63
C ARG A 99 1.99 11.62 4.78
N LYS A 100 1.17 12.12 5.70
CA LYS A 100 1.66 12.86 6.88
C LYS A 100 2.61 12.00 7.72
N THR A 101 2.31 10.71 7.84
CA THR A 101 3.09 9.78 8.68
C THR A 101 4.43 9.40 8.06
N VAL A 102 4.46 9.10 6.76
CA VAL A 102 5.68 8.61 6.09
C VAL A 102 6.60 9.72 5.57
N GLY A 103 6.15 10.97 5.61
CA GLY A 103 6.93 12.13 5.15
C GLY A 103 7.03 12.19 3.62
N PRO A 104 7.96 12.98 3.06
CA PRO A 104 8.03 13.24 1.62
C PRO A 104 8.77 12.16 0.82
N ASN A 105 9.63 11.37 1.46
CA ASN A 105 10.57 10.47 0.77
C ASN A 105 9.97 9.10 0.45
N ILE A 106 9.00 8.66 1.25
CA ILE A 106 8.35 7.36 1.10
C ILE A 106 7.09 7.55 0.27
N GLY A 107 6.88 6.67 -0.70
CA GLY A 107 5.74 6.72 -1.58
C GLY A 107 4.43 6.34 -0.88
N VAL A 108 3.32 6.87 -1.39
CA VAL A 108 1.97 6.48 -0.94
C VAL A 108 1.19 6.01 -2.16
N LYS A 109 0.72 4.76 -2.13
CA LYS A 109 -0.09 4.16 -3.20
C LYS A 109 -1.55 4.06 -2.78
N ALA A 110 -2.42 4.84 -3.41
CA ALA A 110 -3.86 4.69 -3.25
C ALA A 110 -4.34 3.53 -4.14
N ALA A 111 -4.98 2.53 -3.54
CA ALA A 111 -5.50 1.37 -4.26
C ALA A 111 -6.89 0.96 -3.76
N GLY A 112 -7.73 0.53 -4.70
CA GLY A 112 -9.14 0.22 -4.46
C GLY A 112 -10.02 1.47 -4.52
N GLY A 113 -10.93 1.54 -5.49
CA GLY A 113 -11.95 2.60 -5.57
C GLY A 113 -11.67 3.76 -6.53
N THR A 114 -10.49 3.88 -7.13
CA THR A 114 -10.22 4.92 -8.15
C THR A 114 -10.82 4.53 -9.51
N ARG A 115 -11.91 5.18 -9.93
CA ARG A 115 -12.64 4.83 -11.17
C ARG A 115 -12.71 5.94 -12.22
N SER A 116 -12.34 7.16 -11.85
CA SER A 116 -12.34 8.32 -12.73
C SER A 116 -11.05 9.14 -12.63
N TYR A 117 -10.81 10.01 -13.61
CA TYR A 117 -9.74 11.00 -13.55
C TYR A 117 -9.86 11.90 -12.32
N ALA A 118 -11.07 12.31 -11.96
CA ALA A 118 -11.32 13.14 -10.78
C ALA A 118 -10.92 12.42 -9.48
N ASP A 119 -11.21 11.12 -9.34
CA ASP A 119 -10.77 10.33 -8.19
C ASP A 119 -9.24 10.26 -8.12
N ALA A 120 -8.58 9.99 -9.25
CA ALA A 120 -7.13 9.90 -9.32
C ALA A 120 -6.48 11.23 -8.92
N GLU A 121 -7.00 12.34 -9.43
CA GLU A 121 -6.53 13.68 -9.10
C GLU A 121 -6.74 14.00 -7.61
N ALA A 122 -7.88 13.62 -7.04
CA ALA A 122 -8.15 13.81 -5.62
C ALA A 122 -7.15 13.04 -4.74
N PHE A 123 -6.84 11.79 -5.07
CA PHE A 123 -5.83 11.01 -4.34
C PHE A 123 -4.42 11.60 -4.48
N ILE A 124 -4.05 12.09 -5.67
CA ILE A 124 -2.76 12.75 -5.89
C ILE A 124 -2.67 14.02 -5.03
N LYS A 125 -3.72 14.85 -5.03
CA LYS A 125 -3.81 16.05 -4.17
C LYS A 125 -3.74 15.72 -2.68
N ALA A 126 -4.28 14.56 -2.27
CA ALA A 126 -4.18 14.07 -0.89
C ALA A 126 -2.78 13.54 -0.52
N GLY A 127 -1.89 13.37 -1.50
CA GLY A 127 -0.49 12.99 -1.29
C GLY A 127 -0.13 11.59 -1.81
N ALA A 128 -1.00 10.91 -2.54
CA ALA A 128 -0.63 9.69 -3.25
C ALA A 128 0.37 10.00 -4.38
N THR A 129 1.42 9.20 -4.49
CA THR A 129 2.41 9.25 -5.59
C THR A 129 2.23 8.11 -6.57
N ARG A 130 1.33 7.16 -6.28
CA ARG A 130 0.97 6.06 -7.18
C ARG A 130 -0.51 5.73 -7.03
N ILE A 131 -1.16 5.35 -8.13
CA ILE A 131 -2.55 4.87 -8.16
C ILE A 131 -2.55 3.39 -8.55
N GLY A 132 -3.26 2.55 -7.81
CA GLY A 132 -3.56 1.16 -8.14
C GLY A 132 -5.01 1.01 -8.55
N THR A 133 -5.27 0.77 -9.84
CA THR A 133 -6.62 0.63 -10.41
C THR A 133 -6.62 -0.28 -11.63
N SER A 134 -7.74 -0.97 -11.86
CA SER A 134 -8.03 -1.69 -13.11
C SER A 134 -8.66 -0.78 -14.18
N ALA A 135 -9.13 0.40 -13.81
CA ALA A 135 -9.79 1.37 -14.69
C ALA A 135 -8.79 2.31 -15.43
N GLY A 136 -7.51 1.94 -15.51
CA GLY A 136 -6.45 2.84 -15.99
C GLY A 136 -6.69 3.41 -17.38
N VAL A 137 -7.16 2.59 -18.33
CA VAL A 137 -7.45 3.03 -19.70
C VAL A 137 -8.58 4.06 -19.73
N ALA A 138 -9.69 3.78 -19.03
CA ALA A 138 -10.83 4.69 -18.94
C ALA A 138 -10.40 6.04 -18.32
N ILE A 139 -9.65 6.00 -17.21
CA ILE A 139 -9.16 7.19 -16.51
C ILE A 139 -8.30 8.06 -17.43
N VAL A 140 -7.37 7.46 -18.20
CA VAL A 140 -6.50 8.20 -19.12
C VAL A 140 -7.30 8.78 -20.30
N ASN A 141 -8.37 8.12 -20.73
CA ASN A 141 -9.29 8.62 -21.75
C ASN A 141 -10.28 9.67 -21.23
N GLY A 142 -10.26 10.00 -19.93
CA GLY A 142 -11.21 10.92 -19.30
C GLY A 142 -12.60 10.32 -19.06
N GLU A 143 -12.71 9.00 -19.14
CA GLU A 143 -13.93 8.24 -18.91
C GLU A 143 -14.05 7.80 -17.44
N THR A 144 -15.27 7.46 -17.03
CA THR A 144 -15.55 6.86 -15.73
C THR A 144 -15.89 5.39 -15.90
N ALA A 145 -15.15 4.52 -15.22
CA ALA A 145 -15.43 3.09 -15.24
C ALA A 145 -16.66 2.74 -14.38
N ASN A 146 -17.62 2.04 -14.99
CA ASN A 146 -18.88 1.64 -14.32
C ASN A 146 -18.87 0.19 -13.81
N SER A 147 -17.76 -0.55 -13.94
CA SER A 147 -17.68 -1.93 -13.47
C SER A 147 -17.47 -2.00 -11.94
N SER A 148 -18.14 -2.95 -11.29
CA SER A 148 -17.82 -3.32 -9.90
C SER A 148 -16.46 -4.00 -9.84
N TYR A 149 -15.79 -3.86 -8.70
CA TYR A 149 -14.75 -4.79 -8.28
C TYR A 149 -15.44 -5.98 -7.61
#